data_AF-K9WAU3-F1
#
_entry.id   AF-K9WAU3-F1
#
_cell.length_a   1.000
_cell.length_b   1.000
_cell.length_c   1.000
_cell.angle_alpha   90.00
_cell.angle_beta   90.00
_cell.angle_gamma   90.00
#
_symmetry.space_group_name_H-M   'P 1'
#
loop_
_entity.id
_entity.type
_entity.pdbx_description
1 polymer ?
#
loop_
_entity_poly.entity_id
_entity_poly.type
_entity_poly.pdbx_seq_one_letter_code
_entity_poly.pdbx_strand_id
1 'polypeptide(L)' 'MRIKNRSFFNYVDFFTADNFRLIGEYADQKLFLIGRAKGYGDPIVAICQTDEPSQEELSAYDLYELMKFSHSPVKLTEAI' A
#
# COMPACT_ATOMS: atom_id res chain seq x y z
N MET A 1 1.36 8.58 -12.06
CA MET A 1 1.68 8.07 -10.70
C MET A 1 3.08 7.47 -10.64
N ARG A 2 3.85 7.79 -9.60
CA ARG A 2 5.18 7.20 -9.31
C ARG A 2 5.19 6.70 -7.87
N ILE A 3 5.78 5.52 -7.64
CA ILE A 3 6.08 5.01 -6.32
C ILE A 3 7.55 5.35 -6.04
N LYS A 4 7.80 6.26 -5.09
CA LYS A 4 9.13 6.86 -4.83
C LYS A 4 10.20 5.80 -4.54
N ASN A 5 9.84 4.84 -3.70
CA ASN A 5 10.73 3.83 -3.17
C ASN A 5 10.61 2.49 -3.92
N ARG A 6 10.08 2.48 -5.16
CA ARG A 6 9.87 1.26 -5.95
C ARG A 6 11.14 0.41 -6.09
N SER A 7 12.31 1.05 -6.17
CA SER A 7 13.62 0.37 -6.27
C SER A 7 13.95 -0.50 -5.05
N PHE A 8 13.39 -0.21 -3.87
CA PHE A 8 13.57 -1.01 -2.65
C PHE A 8 12.65 -2.25 -2.62
N PHE A 9 11.70 -2.35 -3.55
CA PHE A 9 10.71 -3.42 -3.65
C PHE A 9 10.87 -4.19 -4.97
N ASN A 10 12.10 -4.59 -5.30
CA ASN A 10 12.40 -5.35 -6.53
C ASN A 10 11.77 -6.75 -6.58
N TYR A 11 11.34 -7.27 -5.43
CA TYR A 11 10.65 -8.54 -5.26
C TYR A 11 9.12 -8.44 -5.35
N VAL A 12 8.58 -7.27 -5.72
CA VAL A 12 7.12 -7.01 -5.74
C VAL A 12 6.61 -6.91 -7.17
N ASP A 13 5.47 -7.55 -7.41
CA ASP A 13 4.63 -7.31 -8.58
C ASP A 13 3.65 -6.17 -8.26
N PHE A 14 4.04 -4.96 -8.69
CA PHE A 14 3.20 -3.78 -8.55
C PHE A 14 2.05 -3.81 -9.56
N PHE A 15 0.87 -3.49 -9.08
CA PHE A 15 -0.30 -3.30 -9.92
C PHE A 15 -0.21 -2.00 -10.72
N THR A 16 -1.00 -1.87 -11.78
CA THR A 16 -1.25 -0.57 -12.40
C THR A 16 -2.17 0.26 -11.49
N ALA A 17 -2.10 1.60 -11.61
CA ALA A 17 -2.88 2.50 -10.76
C ALA A 17 -4.39 2.20 -10.78
N ASP A 18 -4.91 1.82 -11.95
CA ASP A 18 -6.33 1.47 -12.14
C ASP A 18 -6.75 0.20 -11.38
N ASN A 19 -5.79 -0.59 -10.92
CA ASN A 19 -6.00 -1.83 -10.17
C ASN A 19 -5.70 -1.68 -8.67
N PHE A 20 -5.43 -0.46 -8.20
CA PHE A 20 -5.24 -0.20 -6.78
C PHE A 20 -6.57 -0.36 -6.05
N ARG A 21 -6.53 -0.99 -4.88
CA ARG A 21 -7.74 -1.27 -4.09
C ARG A 21 -7.64 -0.62 -2.73
N LEU A 22 -8.66 0.13 -2.34
CA LEU A 22 -8.76 0.65 -0.98
C LEU A 22 -9.06 -0.50 -0.03
N ILE A 23 -8.10 -0.85 0.82
CA ILE A 23 -8.22 -1.99 1.74
C ILE A 23 -8.41 -1.55 3.20
N GLY A 24 -8.31 -0.25 3.47
CA GLY A 24 -8.46 0.26 4.82
C GLY A 24 -7.95 1.68 5.01
N GLU A 25 -7.62 1.98 6.26
CA GLU A 25 -7.12 3.28 6.71
C GLU A 25 -5.96 3.13 7.68
N TYR A 26 -5.06 4.11 7.66
CA TYR A 26 -3.94 4.25 8.57
C TYR A 26 -3.81 5.72 8.99
N ALA A 27 -3.96 6.03 10.28
CA ALA A 27 -3.89 7.40 10.81
C ALA A 27 -4.77 8.39 10.00
N ASP A 28 -6.04 8.03 9.80
CA ASP A 28 -7.05 8.77 9.04
C ASP A 28 -6.72 9.00 7.55
N GLN A 29 -5.67 8.35 7.05
CA GLN A 29 -5.31 8.32 5.63
C GLN A 29 -5.72 6.99 5.00
N LYS A 30 -5.97 7.02 3.70
CA LYS A 30 -6.44 5.85 2.96
C LYS A 30 -5.30 4.89 2.72
N LEU A 31 -5.55 3.59 2.91
CA LEU A 31 -4.58 2.53 2.69
C LEU A 31 -4.96 1.73 1.45
N PHE A 32 -4.14 1.83 0.42
CA PHE A 32 -4.35 1.14 -0.85
C PHE A 32 -3.43 -0.05 -0.99
N LEU A 33 -3.95 -1.19 -1.45
CA LEU A 33 -3.17 -2.30 -1.95
C LEU A 33 -2.65 -1.96 -3.35
N ILE A 34 -1.34 -1.95 -3.51
CA ILE A 34 -0.65 -1.49 -4.72
C ILE A 34 0.22 -2.56 -5.38
N GLY A 35 0.36 -3.72 -4.75
CA GLY A 35 1.10 -4.85 -5.29
C GLY A 35 1.18 -6.00 -4.31
N ARG A 36 1.85 -7.07 -4.73
CA ARG A 36 2.14 -8.23 -3.88
C ARG A 36 3.57 -8.71 -4.07
N ALA A 37 4.18 -9.21 -3.00
CA ALA A 37 5.48 -9.86 -3.08
C ALA A 37 5.41 -11.13 -3.95
N LYS A 38 6.39 -11.34 -4.83
CA LYS A 38 6.47 -12.48 -5.77
C LYS A 38 6.56 -13.85 -5.08
N GLY A 39 7.00 -13.89 -3.83
CA GLY A 39 7.17 -15.12 -3.06
C GLY A 39 5.84 -15.62 -2.49
N TYR A 40 5.44 -15.06 -1.35
CA TYR A 40 4.27 -15.50 -0.59
C TYR A 40 3.00 -14.70 -0.88
N GLY A 41 3.07 -13.70 -1.78
CA GLY A 41 1.92 -12.86 -2.09
C GLY A 41 1.64 -11.79 -1.03
N ASP A 42 2.62 -11.50 -0.18
CA ASP A 42 2.48 -10.53 0.92
C ASP A 42 2.03 -9.16 0.37
N PRO A 43 1.01 -8.54 0.99
CA PRO A 43 0.40 -7.32 0.49
C PRO A 43 1.34 -6.12 0.68
N ILE A 44 1.56 -5.41 -0.43
CA ILE A 44 2.32 -4.16 -0.46
C ILE A 44 1.33 -3.02 -0.64
N VAL A 45 1.42 -2.05 0.26
CA VAL A 45 0.42 -1.00 0.42
C VAL A 45 1.03 0.38 0.25
N ALA A 46 0.19 1.36 -0.08
CA ALA A 46 0.54 2.77 -0.01
C ALA A 46 -0.49 3.52 0.82
N ILE A 47 -0.02 4.54 1.53
CA ILE A 47 -0.87 5.49 2.24
C ILE A 47 -1.13 6.66 1.29
N CYS A 48 -2.39 7.04 1.13
CA CYS A 48 -2.87 8.08 0.24
C CYS A 48 -3.65 9.12 1.05
N GLN A 49 -3.42 10.40 0.75
CA GLN A 49 -4.14 11.48 1.42
C GLN A 49 -5.54 11.71 0.83
N THR A 50 -5.71 11.35 -0.44
CA THR A 50 -6.95 11.52 -1.20
C THR A 50 -7.51 10.18 -1.69
N ASP A 51 -8.65 10.28 -2.38
CA ASP A 51 -9.36 9.15 -2.99
C ASP A 51 -8.75 8.76 -4.34
N GLU A 52 -7.80 9.55 -4.85
CA GLU A 52 -7.20 9.41 -6.17
C GLU A 52 -5.70 9.16 -6.07
N PRO A 53 -5.26 7.92 -5.77
CA PRO A 53 -3.84 7.57 -5.67
C PRO A 53 -3.04 7.86 -6.95
N SER A 54 -3.71 7.95 -8.09
CA SER A 54 -3.10 8.27 -9.39
C SER A 54 -2.51 9.68 -9.47
N GLN A 55 -3.03 10.62 -8.67
CA GLN A 55 -2.63 12.03 -8.60
C GLN A 55 -1.50 12.27 -7.59
N GLU A 56 -1.16 11.28 -6.78
CA GLU A 56 -0.17 11.40 -5.71
C GLU A 56 1.16 10.71 -6.05
N GLU A 57 2.21 11.15 -5.37
CA GLU A 57 3.49 10.49 -5.38
C GLU A 57 3.62 9.63 -4.12
N LEU A 58 3.39 8.32 -4.30
CA LEU A 58 3.18 7.37 -3.19
C LEU A 58 4.48 6.71 -2.74
N SER A 59 4.46 6.21 -1.51
CA SER A 59 5.48 5.31 -0.96
C SER A 59 4.85 3.94 -0.71
N ALA A 60 5.58 2.88 -1.08
CA ALA A 60 5.20 1.51 -0.80
C ALA A 60 5.68 1.08 0.60
N TYR A 61 4.88 0.26 1.25
CA TYR A 61 5.13 -0.32 2.57
C TYR A 61 4.71 -1.79 2.54
N ASP A 62 5.45 -2.63 3.27
CA ASP A 62 4.94 -3.95 3.62
C ASP A 62 3.83 -3.77 4.67
N LEU A 63 2.65 -4.34 4.42
CA LEU A 63 1.51 -4.18 5.32
C LEU A 63 1.79 -4.75 6.71
N TYR A 64 2.42 -5.92 6.79
CA TYR A 64 2.67 -6.58 8.07
C TYR A 64 3.73 -5.85 8.88
N GLU A 65 4.75 -5.29 8.22
CA GLU A 65 5.70 -4.40 8.89
C GLU A 65 5.02 -3.12 9.36
N LEU A 66 4.17 -2.51 8.53
CA LEU A 66 3.39 -1.33 8.91
C LEU A 66 2.57 -1.61 10.16
N MET A 67 1.82 -2.72 10.19
CA MET A 67 1.01 -3.14 11.34
C MET A 67 1.86 -3.42 12.58
N LYS A 68 3.06 -3.97 12.42
CA LYS A 68 3.94 -4.36 13.53
C LYS A 68 4.61 -3.16 14.19
N PHE A 69 5.00 -2.16 13.40
CA PHE A 69 5.81 -1.03 13.87
C PHE A 69 5.04 0.29 14.01
N SER A 70 3.78 0.34 13.56
CA SER A 70 2.99 1.56 13.67
C SER A 70 2.46 1.82 15.08
N HIS A 71 2.53 3.08 15.50
CA HIS A 71 1.84 3.55 16.72
C HIS A 71 0.34 3.75 16.53
N SER A 72 -0.13 3.90 15.29
CA SER A 72 -1.55 4.01 14.95
C SER A 72 -2.10 2.68 14.46
N PRO A 73 -3.33 2.27 14.82
CA PRO A 73 -3.90 1.03 14.33
C PRO A 73 -4.17 1.12 12.82
N VAL A 74 -3.75 0.09 12.09
CA VAL A 74 -4.20 -0.13 10.72
C VAL A 74 -5.61 -0.71 10.78
N LYS A 75 -6.59 -0.01 10.20
CA LYS A 75 -7.99 -0.46 10.14
C LYS A 75 -8.25 -1.04 8.76
N LEU A 76 -8.32 -2.36 8.66
CA LEU A 76 -8.64 -3.03 7.39
C LEU A 76 -10.14 -3.15 7.23
N THR A 77 -10.64 -2.77 6.05
CA THR A 77 -12.07 -2.85 5.69
C THR A 77 -12.36 -3.96 4.68
N GLU A 78 -11.34 -4.48 3.99
CA GLU A 78 -11.45 -5.63 3.08
C GLU A 78 -10.61 -6.82 3.56
N ALA A 79 -11.06 -8.02 3.21
CA ALA A 79 -10.24 -9.23 3.34
C ALA A 79 -9.16 -9.20 2.23
N ILE A 80 -7.90 -9.30 2.63
CA ILE A 80 -6.71 -9.12 1.76
C ILE A 80 -6.05 -10.46 1.46
#